data_AF-A0A969TH94-F1
#
_entry.id   AF-A0A969TH94-F1
#
_cell.length_a   1.000
_cell.length_b   1.000
_cell.length_c   1.000
_cell.angle_alpha   90.00
_cell.angle_beta   90.00
_cell.angle_gamma   90.00
#
_symmetry.space_group_name_H-M   'P 1'
#
loop_
_entity.id
_entity.type
_entity.pdbx_description
1 polymer ?
#
loop_
_entity_poly.entity_id
_entity_poly.type
_entity_poly.pdbx_seq_one_letter_code
_entity_poly.pdbx_strand_id
1 'polypeptide(L)' 'MDAALQQGLNVKLTMGTIITLTPPLTVTRDEMDTALDILDRCLQQVHAPAEKDRNDR' A
#
# COMPACT_ATOMS: atom_id res chain seq x y z
N MET A 1 1.60 6.80 1.58
CA MET A 1 2.22 5.85 2.53
C MET A 1 1.42 5.79 3.84
N ASP A 2 0.89 6.93 4.32
CA ASP A 2 -0.05 6.97 5.45
C ASP A 2 -1.26 6.04 5.31
N ALA A 3 -1.78 5.88 4.08
CA ALA A 3 -2.90 4.96 3.82
C ALA A 3 -2.59 3.50 4.20
N ALA A 4 -1.38 2.99 3.91
CA ALA A 4 -1.01 1.61 4.27
C ALA A 4 -0.81 1.45 5.78
N LEU A 5 -0.23 2.47 6.44
CA LEU A 5 -0.06 2.50 7.89
C LEU A 5 -1.43 2.55 8.60
N GLN A 6 -2.38 3.33 8.09
CA GLN A 6 -3.76 3.40 8.59
C GLN A 6 -4.53 2.08 8.43
N GLN A 7 -4.13 1.24 7.49
CA GLN A 7 -4.70 -0.09 7.27
C GLN A 7 -3.94 -1.19 8.04
N GLY A 8 -3.01 -0.82 8.93
CA GLY A 8 -2.30 -1.76 9.81
C GLY A 8 -1.03 -2.37 9.21
N LEU A 9 -0.58 -1.91 8.04
CA LEU A 9 0.63 -2.41 7.40
C LEU A 9 1.80 -1.44 7.55
N ASN A 10 2.79 -1.83 8.36
CA ASN A 10 4.02 -1.06 8.52
C ASN A 10 5.10 -1.57 7.56
N VAL A 11 5.42 -0.77 6.55
CA VAL A 11 6.44 -1.08 5.54
C VAL A 11 7.56 -0.05 5.57
N LYS A 12 8.80 -0.50 5.42
CA LYS A 12 9.96 0.41 5.37
C LYS A 12 10.30 0.74 3.92
N LEU A 13 10.33 2.03 3.60
CA LEU A 13 10.85 2.49 2.31
C LEU A 13 12.38 2.52 2.36
N THR A 14 12.99 1.92 1.35
CA THR A 14 14.43 1.97 1.11
C THR A 14 14.67 2.71 -0.21
N MET A 15 15.64 3.63 -0.24
CA MET A 15 15.98 4.42 -1.44
C MET A 15 14.79 5.13 -2.13
N GLY A 16 13.80 5.58 -1.34
CA GLY A 16 12.66 6.36 -1.81
C GLY A 16 11.60 5.64 -2.65
N THR A 17 11.92 4.46 -3.21
CA THR A 17 11.05 3.76 -4.19
C THR A 17 10.86 2.27 -3.90
N ILE A 18 11.65 1.70 -2.97
CA ILE A 18 11.61 0.25 -2.69
C ILE A 18 10.84 0.00 -1.40
N ILE A 19 9.76 -0.78 -1.49
CA ILE A 19 8.99 -1.27 -0.33
C ILE A 19 9.62 -2.60 0.12
N THR A 20 10.33 -2.59 1.25
CA THR A 20 10.93 -3.81 1.79
C THR A 20 9.89 -4.55 2.65
N LEU A 21 9.53 -5.76 2.22
CA LEU A 21 8.68 -6.68 2.97
C LEU A 21 9.57 -7.69 3.70
N THR A 22 9.77 -7.49 4.99
CA THR A 22 10.49 -8.43 5.87
C THR A 22 9.50 -9.03 6.89
N PRO A 23 8.58 -9.90 6.45
CA PRO A 23 7.68 -10.56 7.38
C PRO A 23 8.46 -11.52 8.30
N PRO A 24 8.02 -11.71 9.55
CA PRO A 24 8.57 -12.75 10.41
C PRO A 24 8.32 -14.14 9.81
N LEU A 25 9.24 -15.09 10.04
CA LEU A 25 9.14 -16.49 9.54
C LEU A 25 7.92 -17.26 10.07
N THR A 26 7.18 -16.67 11.00
CA THR A 26 5.96 -17.22 11.61
C THR A 26 4.68 -16.74 10.94
N VAL A 27 4.75 -15.81 9.98
CA VAL A 27 3.56 -15.29 9.31
C VAL A 27 2.90 -16.40 8.49
N THR A 28 1.57 -16.47 8.57
CA THR A 28 0.79 -17.40 7.76
C THR A 28 0.61 -16.87 6.33
N ARG A 29 0.21 -17.75 5.42
CA ARG A 29 -0.03 -17.36 4.02
C ARG A 29 -1.21 -16.39 3.91
N ASP A 30 -2.29 -16.63 4.66
CA ASP A 30 -3.45 -15.73 4.72
C ASP A 30 -3.09 -14.32 5.23
N GLU A 31 -2.22 -14.22 6.23
CA GLU A 31 -1.73 -12.92 6.71
C GLU A 31 -0.88 -12.20 5.65
N MET A 32 -0.10 -12.96 4.88
CA MET A 32 0.67 -12.41 3.76
C MET A 32 -0.23 -11.95 2.61
N ASP A 33 -1.24 -12.73 2.24
CA ASP A 33 -2.23 -12.36 1.22
C ASP A 33 -2.99 -11.10 1.65
N THR A 34 -3.39 -11.02 2.93
CA THR A 34 -4.03 -9.81 3.47
C THR A 34 -3.12 -8.57 3.38
N ALA A 35 -1.83 -8.72 3.68
CA ALA A 35 -0.87 -7.61 3.58
C ALA A 35 -0.71 -7.14 2.12
N LEU A 36 -0.66 -8.07 1.17
CA LEU A 36 -0.58 -7.75 -0.26
C LEU A 36 -1.88 -7.09 -0.77
N ASP A 37 -3.05 -7.54 -0.32
CA ASP A 37 -4.35 -6.93 -0.66
C ASP A 37 -4.48 -5.49 -0.14
N ILE A 38 -3.89 -5.20 1.03
CA ILE A 38 -3.83 -3.83 1.56
C ILE A 38 -2.94 -2.96 0.67
N LEU A 39 -1.76 -3.47 0.26
CA LEU A 39 -0.86 -2.75 -0.65
C LEU A 39 -1.52 -2.48 -2.00
N ASP A 40 -2.18 -3.47 -2.60
CA ASP A 40 -2.83 -3.31 -3.90
C ASP A 40 -3.93 -2.25 -3.83
N ARG A 41 -4.78 -2.27 -2.80
CA ARG A 41 -5.79 -1.23 -2.59
C ARG A 41 -5.18 0.17 -2.43
N CYS A 42 -4.10 0.29 -1.66
CA CYS A 42 -3.42 1.58 -1.52
C CYS A 42 -2.79 2.06 -2.83
N LEU A 43 -2.22 1.16 -3.63
CA LEU A 43 -1.66 1.49 -4.94
C LEU A 43 -2.76 1.89 -5.93
N GLN A 44 -3.90 1.19 -5.94
CA GLN A 44 -5.07 1.53 -6.74
C GLN A 44 -5.65 2.89 -6.37
N GLN A 45 -5.67 3.25 -5.08
CA GLN A 45 -6.12 4.59 -4.64
C GLN A 45 -5.22 5.72 -5.18
N VAL A 46 -3.92 5.48 -5.28
CA VAL A 46 -2.96 6.47 -5.81
C VAL A 46 -2.91 6.45 -7.34
N HIS A 47 -3.15 5.29 -7.96
CA HIS A 47 -3.18 5.12 -9.41
C HIS A 47 -4.54 5.50 -10.03
N ALA A 48 -5.60 5.62 -9.24
CA ALA A 48 -6.88 6.15 -9.70
C ALA A 48 -6.59 7.48 -10.41
N PRO A 49 -6.90 7.61 -11.71
CA PRO A 49 -6.55 8.80 -12.46
C PRO A 49 -7.16 9.99 -11.73
N ALA A 50 -6.35 11.05 -11.58
CA ALA A 50 -6.82 12.36 -11.16
C ALA A 50 -7.77 12.96 -12.22
N GLU A 51 -8.91 12.32 -12.45
CA GLU A 51 -9.96 12.72 -13.39
C GLU A 51 -11.08 13.48 -12.67
N LYS A 52 -10.75 14.25 -11.62
CA LYS A 52 -11.71 15.14 -10.97
C LYS A 52 -11.24 16.57 -10.67
N ASP A 53 -10.19 17.05 -11.34
CA ASP A 53 -9.82 18.48 -11.33
C ASP A 53 -9.97 19.15 -12.72
N ARG A 54 -10.92 18.69 -13.54
CA ARG A 54 -11.31 19.36 -14.80
C ARG A 54 -12.82 19.62 -14.91
N ASN A 55 -13.45 20.00 -13.80
CA ASN A 55 -14.73 20.69 -13.85
C ASN A 55 -14.89 21.56 -12.60
N ASP A 56 -14.14 22.65 -12.53
CA ASP A 56 -14.71 23.90 -12.06
C ASP A 56 -14.20 25.05 -12.93
N ARG A 57 -15.09 26.00 -13.17
CA ARG A 57 -15.09 26.98 -14.26
C ARG A 57 -14.08 28.11 -14.07
#